data_AF-A0AAJ3YYE1-F1
#
_entry.id   AF-A0AAJ3YYE1-F1
#
_cell.length_a   1.000
_cell.length_b   1.000
_cell.length_c   1.000
_cell.angle_alpha   90.00
_cell.angle_beta   90.00
_cell.angle_gamma   90.00
#
_symmetry.space_group_name_H-M   'P 1'
#
loop_
_entity.id
_entity.type
_entity.pdbx_description
1 polymer ?
#
loop_
_entity_poly.entity_id
_entity_poly.type
_entity_poly.pdbx_seq_one_letter_code
_entity_poly.pdbx_strand_id
1 'polypeptide(L)'
;MAKFTAEEKIQAVKRYLAGREGHKTIAREIGVSSGVFQVWIRKYHYHGESAFQKLYTTYSVEDKLKVLHYMIENGTSIRETAANFLISPFTISVAAKKRTVAHIPEKTATRPD
;
A
#
# COMPACT_ATOMS: atom_id res chain seq x y z
N MET A 1 -3.24 -2.86 -17.45
CA MET A 1 -4.55 -2.35 -16.98
C MET A 1 -5.18 -3.37 -16.04
N ALA A 2 -5.46 -3.01 -14.79
CA ALA A 2 -6.18 -3.88 -13.88
C ALA A 2 -7.67 -3.82 -14.22
N LYS A 3 -8.22 -4.88 -14.80
CA LYS A 3 -9.64 -4.98 -15.20
C LYS A 3 -10.63 -4.95 -14.02
N PHE A 4 -10.15 -5.08 -12.78
CA PHE A 4 -10.99 -5.15 -11.57
C PHE A 4 -10.44 -4.26 -10.47
N THR A 5 -11.30 -3.40 -9.91
CA THR A 5 -11.04 -2.53 -8.77
C THR A 5 -10.97 -3.31 -7.46
N ALA A 6 -10.40 -2.72 -6.41
CA ALA A 6 -10.32 -3.36 -5.09
C ALA A 6 -11.73 -3.64 -4.52
N GLU A 7 -12.63 -2.68 -4.69
CA GLU A 7 -14.02 -2.76 -4.23
C GLU A 7 -14.76 -3.94 -4.85
N GLU A 8 -14.66 -4.12 -6.17
CA GLU A 8 -15.30 -5.25 -6.87
C GLU A 8 -14.81 -6.61 -6.35
N LYS A 9 -13.52 -6.72 -6.02
CA LYS A 9 -12.95 -7.95 -5.44
C LYS A 9 -13.48 -8.22 -4.04
N ILE A 10 -13.55 -7.18 -3.21
CA ILE A 10 -14.07 -7.26 -1.84
C ILE A 10 -15.55 -7.65 -1.88
N GLN A 11 -16.36 -7.00 -2.71
CA GLN A 11 -17.78 -7.28 -2.86
C GLN A 11 -18.03 -8.72 -3.31
N ALA A 12 -17.23 -9.22 -4.25
CA ALA A 12 -17.30 -10.60 -4.72
C ALA A 12 -16.98 -11.62 -3.61
N VAL A 13 -15.91 -11.39 -2.82
CA VAL A 13 -15.56 -12.28 -1.71
C VAL A 13 -16.59 -12.19 -0.58
N LYS A 14 -17.14 -11.00 -0.28
CA LYS A 14 -18.23 -10.82 0.69
C LYS A 14 -19.50 -11.58 0.26
N ARG A 15 -19.85 -11.56 -1.03
CA ARG A 15 -20.96 -12.38 -1.57
C ARG A 15 -20.72 -13.88 -1.35
N TYR A 16 -19.48 -14.34 -1.56
CA TYR A 16 -19.11 -15.73 -1.28
C TYR A 16 -19.24 -16.07 0.20
N LEU A 17 -18.76 -15.20 1.09
CA LEU A 17 -18.86 -15.37 2.55
C LEU A 17 -20.30 -15.31 3.06
N ALA A 18 -21.18 -14.56 2.39
CA ALA A 18 -22.61 -14.54 2.68
C ALA A 18 -23.33 -15.87 2.36
N GLY A 19 -22.63 -16.84 1.75
CA GLY A 19 -23.13 -18.20 1.52
C GLY A 19 -24.25 -18.32 0.48
N ARG A 20 -24.57 -17.23 -0.25
CA ARG A 20 -25.62 -17.23 -1.26
C ARG A 20 -25.26 -18.02 -2.51
N GLU A 21 -23.98 -18.03 -2.88
CA GLU A 21 -23.52 -18.61 -4.14
C GLU A 21 -22.14 -19.26 -4.01
N GLY A 22 -21.90 -20.33 -4.79
CA GLY A 22 -20.61 -20.99 -4.85
C GLY A 22 -19.55 -20.12 -5.56
N HIS A 23 -18.29 -20.29 -5.17
CA HIS A 23 -17.16 -19.54 -5.72
C HIS A 23 -17.05 -19.61 -7.25
N LYS A 24 -17.48 -20.72 -7.87
CA LYS A 24 -17.49 -20.89 -9.35
C LYS A 24 -18.54 -20.02 -10.03
N THR A 25 -19.71 -19.87 -9.42
CA THR A 25 -20.81 -19.05 -9.96
C THR A 25 -20.41 -17.59 -9.93
N ILE A 26 -19.94 -17.13 -8.77
CA ILE A 26 -19.47 -15.77 -8.56
C ILE A 26 -18.32 -15.44 -9.53
N ALA A 27 -17.33 -16.33 -9.66
CA ALA A 27 -16.23 -16.13 -10.60
C ALA A 27 -16.74 -15.97 -12.05
N ARG A 28 -17.73 -16.77 -12.47
CA ARG A 28 -18.33 -16.67 -13.81
C ARG A 28 -19.11 -15.36 -14.01
N GLU A 29 -19.88 -14.90 -13.02
CA GLU A 29 -20.61 -13.64 -13.10
C GLU A 29 -19.68 -12.44 -13.30
N ILE A 30 -18.55 -12.44 -12.60
CA ILE A 30 -17.58 -11.33 -12.63
C ILE A 30 -16.60 -11.50 -13.81
N GLY A 31 -16.67 -12.60 -14.56
CA GLY A 31 -15.77 -12.87 -15.68
C GLY A 31 -14.33 -13.18 -15.24
N VAL A 32 -14.16 -13.76 -14.05
CA VAL A 32 -12.87 -14.13 -13.45
C VAL A 32 -12.74 -15.66 -13.47
N SER A 33 -11.52 -16.17 -13.64
CA SER A 33 -11.30 -17.61 -13.50
C SER A 33 -11.46 -18.07 -12.05
N SER A 34 -11.99 -19.28 -11.86
CA SER A 34 -12.20 -19.87 -10.53
C SER A 34 -10.92 -19.91 -9.70
N GLY A 35 -9.77 -20.18 -10.32
CA GLY A 35 -8.46 -20.17 -9.65
C GLY A 35 -8.07 -18.79 -9.13
N VAL A 36 -8.31 -17.72 -9.89
CA VAL A 36 -8.02 -16.35 -9.45
C VAL A 36 -8.95 -15.95 -8.30
N PHE A 37 -10.22 -16.34 -8.37
CA PHE A 37 -11.17 -16.06 -7.30
C PHE A 37 -10.84 -16.83 -6.01
N GLN A 38 -10.30 -18.06 -6.11
CA GLN A 38 -9.82 -18.81 -4.95
C GLN A 38 -8.62 -18.11 -4.26
N VAL A 39 -7.72 -17.51 -5.05
CA VAL A 39 -6.62 -16.69 -4.52
C VAL A 39 -7.17 -15.46 -3.79
N TRP A 40 -8.22 -14.83 -4.32
CA TRP A 40 -8.86 -13.69 -3.67
C TRP A 40 -9.43 -14.08 -2.30
N ILE A 41 -10.18 -15.17 -2.21
CA ILE A 41 -10.71 -15.68 -0.94
C ILE A 41 -9.58 -15.92 0.07
N ARG A 42 -8.50 -16.59 -0.33
CA ARG A 42 -7.34 -16.84 0.56
C ARG A 42 -6.70 -15.55 1.05
N LYS A 43 -6.49 -14.58 0.16
CA LYS A 43 -5.91 -13.28 0.53
C LYS A 43 -6.82 -12.53 1.52
N TYR A 44 -8.13 -12.56 1.29
CA TYR A 44 -9.12 -11.96 2.20
C TYR A 44 -9.11 -12.63 3.58
N HIS A 45 -8.95 -13.95 3.66
CA HIS A 45 -8.83 -14.63 4.97
C HIS A 45 -7.59 -14.19 5.76
N TYR A 46 -6.47 -13.90 5.08
CA TYR A 46 -5.22 -13.50 5.75
C TYR A 46 -5.17 -12.02 6.12
N HIS A 47 -5.64 -11.13 5.23
CA HIS A 47 -5.47 -9.69 5.38
C HIS A 47 -6.78 -8.89 5.36
N GLY A 48 -7.94 -9.57 5.33
CA GLY A 48 -9.24 -8.91 5.24
C GLY A 48 -9.38 -8.05 3.98
N GLU A 49 -10.02 -6.90 4.11
CA GLU A 49 -10.21 -5.94 3.02
C GLU A 49 -8.89 -5.30 2.55
N SER A 50 -7.90 -5.20 3.45
CA SER A 50 -6.55 -4.70 3.15
C SER A 50 -5.81 -5.57 2.13
N ALA A 51 -6.25 -6.82 1.93
CA ALA A 51 -5.74 -7.75 0.91
C ALA A 51 -5.87 -7.24 -0.53
N PHE A 52 -6.92 -6.46 -0.80
CA PHE A 52 -7.28 -6.00 -2.13
C PHE A 52 -7.01 -4.52 -2.34
N GLN A 53 -6.75 -3.78 -1.26
CA GLN A 53 -6.22 -2.43 -1.35
C GLN A 53 -4.93 -2.48 -2.16
N LYS A 54 -4.82 -1.58 -3.14
CA LYS A 54 -3.62 -1.47 -3.95
C LYS A 54 -2.45 -1.11 -3.03
N LEU A 55 -1.57 -2.08 -2.78
CA LEU A 55 -0.22 -1.83 -2.23
C LEU A 55 0.67 -1.03 -3.19
N TYR A 56 0.19 -0.76 -4.42
CA TYR A 56 0.61 0.43 -5.18
C TYR A 56 -0.13 1.63 -4.61
N THR A 57 0.20 1.96 -3.38
CA THR A 57 -0.30 3.13 -2.69
C THR A 57 -0.02 4.34 -3.58
N THR A 58 -1.08 4.95 -4.11
CA THR A 58 -1.11 6.40 -4.20
C THR A 58 -1.04 6.87 -2.75
N TYR A 59 0.17 6.83 -2.18
CA TYR A 59 0.41 7.27 -0.82
C TYR A 59 -0.01 8.74 -0.85
N SER A 60 -1.14 9.06 -0.20
CA SER A 60 -1.67 10.42 -0.20
C SER A 60 -0.56 11.33 0.31
N VAL A 61 -0.53 12.59 -0.14
CA VAL A 61 0.48 13.55 0.32
C VAL A 61 0.54 13.57 1.84
N GLU A 62 -0.62 13.46 2.50
CA GLU A 62 -0.79 13.38 3.95
C GLU A 62 -0.12 12.16 4.59
N ASP A 63 -0.28 10.97 4.00
CA ASP A 63 0.38 9.78 4.53
C ASP A 63 1.90 9.92 4.39
N LYS A 64 2.40 10.45 3.26
CA LYS A 64 3.85 10.66 3.05
C LYS A 64 4.40 11.62 4.10
N LEU A 65 3.62 12.65 4.44
CA LEU A 65 3.96 13.61 5.46
C LEU A 65 4.01 12.94 6.84
N LYS A 66 3.02 12.10 7.21
CA LYS A 66 3.06 11.35 8.48
C LYS A 66 4.32 10.50 8.61
N VAL A 67 4.70 9.78 7.56
CA VAL A 67 5.90 8.94 7.55
C VAL A 67 7.18 9.78 7.69
N LEU A 68 7.26 10.90 6.96
CA LEU A 68 8.39 11.81 7.04
C LEU A 68 8.48 12.51 8.40
N HIS A 69 7.35 12.86 9.02
CA HIS A 69 7.30 13.44 10.35
C HIS A 69 7.76 12.43 11.40
N TYR A 70 7.25 11.21 11.32
CA TYR A 70 7.67 10.11 12.19
C TYR A 70 9.19 9.85 12.11
N MET A 71 9.77 9.88 10.91
CA MET A 71 11.23 9.75 10.72
C MET A 71 12.03 10.86 11.40
N ILE A 72 11.54 12.10 11.33
CA ILE A 72 12.22 13.27 11.92
C ILE A 72 12.09 13.24 13.43
N GLU A 73 10.89 12.97 13.94
CA GLU A 73 10.58 12.98 15.37
C GLU A 73 11.26 11.84 16.13
N ASN A 74 11.33 10.65 15.53
CA ASN A 74 11.95 9.47 16.16
C ASN A 74 13.40 9.23 15.72
N GLY A 75 13.92 9.99 14.75
CA GLY A 75 15.27 9.80 14.21
C GLY A 75 15.48 8.42 13.55
N THR A 76 14.41 7.77 13.09
CA THR A 76 14.46 6.39 12.59
C THR A 76 15.03 6.30 11.17
N SER A 77 15.70 5.18 10.89
CA SER A 77 16.24 4.93 9.55
C SER A 77 15.13 4.68 8.52
N ILE A 78 15.44 4.85 7.23
CA ILE A 78 14.50 4.57 6.13
C ILE A 78 14.01 3.11 6.19
N ARG A 79 14.88 2.16 6.56
CA ARG A 79 14.57 0.73 6.60
C ARG A 79 13.63 0.39 7.76
N GLU A 80 13.86 1.01 8.91
CA GLU A 80 13.05 0.83 10.10
C GLU A 80 11.66 1.45 9.92
N THR A 81 11.60 2.63 9.33
CA THR A 81 10.34 3.28 8.98
C THR A 81 9.57 2.50 7.90
N ALA A 82 10.26 1.95 6.91
CA ALA A 82 9.67 1.07 5.90
C ALA A 82 9.00 -0.17 6.53
N ALA A 83 9.64 -0.75 7.54
CA ALA A 83 9.09 -1.89 8.29
C ALA A 83 7.85 -1.46 9.11
N ASN A 84 7.90 -0.32 9.79
CA ASN A 84 6.80 0.17 10.64
C ASN A 84 5.55 0.56 9.83
N PHE A 85 5.73 1.16 8.65
CA PHE A 85 4.62 1.62 7.82
C PHE A 85 4.29 0.69 6.65
N LEU A 86 4.96 -0.46 6.55
CA LEU A 86 4.81 -1.43 5.45
C LEU A 86 5.00 -0.78 4.06
N ILE A 87 5.95 0.14 3.94
CA ILE A 87 6.23 0.89 2.69
C ILE A 87 7.54 0.41 2.11
N SER A 88 7.65 0.41 0.77
CA SER A 88 8.93 0.25 0.12
C SER A 88 9.92 1.34 0.57
N PRO A 89 11.15 0.96 1.00
CA PRO A 89 12.23 1.90 1.32
C PRO A 89 12.50 2.90 0.17
N PHE A 90 12.27 2.46 -1.07
CA PHE A 90 12.43 3.30 -2.26
C PHE A 90 11.46 4.49 -2.28
N THR A 91 10.20 4.28 -1.90
CA THR A 91 9.19 5.35 -1.85
C THR A 91 9.53 6.41 -0.81
N ILE A 92 10.02 5.98 0.36
CA ILE A 92 10.48 6.87 1.43
C ILE A 92 11.72 7.65 0.98
N SER A 93 12.68 6.99 0.33
CA SER A 93 13.88 7.65 -0.21
C SER A 93 13.54 8.73 -1.24
N VAL A 94 12.60 8.47 -2.15
CA VAL A 94 12.13 9.47 -3.13
C VAL A 94 11.41 10.63 -2.43
N ALA A 95 10.59 10.36 -1.41
CA ALA A 95 9.87 11.40 -0.66
C ALA A 95 10.83 12.28 0.16
N ALA A 96 11.81 11.67 0.84
CA ALA A 96 12.85 12.38 1.58
C ALA A 96 13.70 13.27 0.67
N LYS A 97 14.09 12.76 -0.52
CA LYS A 97 14.85 13.51 -1.52
C LYS A 97 14.06 14.69 -2.10
N LYS A 98 12.74 14.54 -2.33
CA LYS A 98 11.90 15.65 -2.79
C LYS A 98 11.72 16.75 -1.73
N ARG A 99 11.71 16.39 -0.44
CA ARG A 99 11.62 17.34 0.67
C ARG A 99 12.92 18.12 0.87
N THR A 100 14.09 17.48 0.75
CA THR A 100 15.38 18.19 0.81
C THR A 100 15.60 19.14 -0.36
N VAL A 101 15.04 18.85 -1.55
CA VAL A 101 15.06 19.79 -2.69
C VAL A 101 14.12 20.99 -2.49
N ALA A 102 13.06 20.85 -1.68
CA ALA A 102 12.12 21.94 -1.37
C ALA A 102 12.51 22.78 -0.14
N HIS A 103 13.46 22.31 0.68
CA HIS A 103 13.98 23.05 1.83
C HIS A 103 15.51 23.01 1.83
N ILE A 104 16.08 23.74 0.87
CA ILE A 104 17.45 24.24 0.99
C ILE A 104 17.35 25.61 1.68
N PRO A 105 17.64 25.75 2.97
CA PRO A 105 18.50 26.84 3.37
C PRO A 105 19.92 26.36 3.09
N GLU A 106 20.57 27.01 2.12
CA GLU A 106 22.02 27.04 2.07
C GLU A 106 22.50 27.48 3.45
N LYS A 107 23.08 26.57 4.23
CA LYS A 107 24.02 26.98 5.26
C LYS A 107 25.06 25.92 5.55
N THR A 108 26.23 26.19 4.98
CA THR A 108 27.56 26.04 5.59
C THR A 108 27.98 24.64 5.98
N ALA A 109 28.58 23.94 5.02
CA ALA A 109 29.69 23.04 5.32
C ALA A 109 30.94 23.90 5.56
N THR A 110 31.10 24.39 6.80
CA THR A 110 32.41 24.77 7.32
C THR A 110 33.07 23.48 7.78
N ARG A 111 34.11 23.05 7.07
CA ARG A 111 35.01 21.97 7.49
C ARG A 111 36.32 22.63 7.93
N PRO A 112 36.74 22.52 9.20
CA PRO A 112 38.13 22.73 9.56
C PRO A 112 38.89 21.41 9.41
N ASP A 113 40.00 21.50 8.69
CA ASP A 113 41.35 20.96 8.98
C ASP A 113 42.13 20.81 7.66
#